data_AF-A0A522SPD6-F1
#
_entry.id   AF-A0A522SPD6-F1
#
_cell.length_a   1.000
_cell.length_b   1.000
_cell.length_c   1.000
_cell.angle_alpha   90.00
_cell.angle_beta   90.00
_cell.angle_gamma   90.00
#
_symmetry.space_group_name_H-M   'P 1'
#
loop_
_entity.id
_entity.type
_entity.pdbx_description
1 polymer ?
#
loop_
_entity_poly.entity_id
_entity_poly.type
_entity_poly.pdbx_seq_one_letter_code
_entity_poly.pdbx_strand_id
1 'polypeptide(L)'
;MSGSVAVMTAIAARAGAAIGSLYQFFPTKEALTEALQEDCTGALFQQLETLQAQAEGRDIDWLAAFLVAFRWRHPVLAVLVDPVSIPSGHSMAIRRRLRAELQALLGRYLPRLSPGALRAATVAVQQLMKAAVAVNAEPGLSGRKAALEQLKTMLRLYYCTPSPRTEDHTRAYRSDVQPSVSRFRSVRKNFHEKMVDTHDRLP
;
A
#
# COMPACT_ATOMS: atom_id res chain seq x y z
N MET A 1 10.42 0.06 30.54
CA MET A 1 10.67 1.38 29.92
C MET A 1 12.05 1.49 29.22
N SER A 2 12.84 0.42 29.08
CA SER A 2 14.22 0.49 28.52
C SER A 2 14.35 0.53 26.99
N GLY A 3 13.26 0.38 26.22
CA GLY A 3 13.32 0.29 24.76
C GLY A 3 13.48 1.63 24.02
N SER A 4 13.14 2.76 24.65
CA SER A 4 13.20 4.09 23.99
C SER A 4 14.62 4.66 23.94
N VAL A 5 15.36 4.53 25.04
CA VAL A 5 16.75 5.02 25.17
C VAL A 5 17.69 4.31 24.20
N ALA A 6 17.54 2.98 24.05
CA ALA A 6 18.36 2.21 23.12
C ALA A 6 18.13 2.62 21.65
N VAL A 7 16.88 2.93 21.27
CA VAL A 7 16.56 3.38 19.91
C VAL A 7 17.10 4.78 19.64
N MET A 8 16.91 5.73 20.56
CA MET A 8 17.45 7.09 20.44
C MET A 8 18.99 7.09 20.35
N THR A 9 19.64 6.26 21.16
CA THR A 9 21.11 6.10 21.14
C THR A 9 21.59 5.52 19.82
N ALA A 10 20.92 4.49 19.30
CA ALA A 10 21.24 3.90 18.00
C ALA A 10 21.04 4.89 16.84
N ILE A 11 20.01 5.76 16.90
CA ILE A 11 19.78 6.80 15.90
C ILE A 11 20.88 7.87 15.97
N ALA A 12 21.23 8.36 17.17
CA ALA A 12 22.31 9.33 17.36
C ALA A 12 23.64 8.81 16.81
N ALA A 13 24.00 7.57 17.15
CA ALA A 13 25.21 6.92 16.66
C ALA A 13 25.22 6.81 15.13
N ARG A 14 24.10 6.42 14.50
CA ARG A 14 24.00 6.32 13.05
C ARG A 14 24.01 7.68 12.33
N ALA A 15 23.53 8.73 12.99
CA ALA A 15 23.56 10.09 12.48
C ALA A 15 24.90 10.82 12.72
N GLY A 16 25.84 10.20 13.45
CA GLY A 16 27.09 10.86 13.87
C GLY A 16 26.85 12.04 14.83
N ALA A 17 25.69 12.08 15.50
CA ALA A 17 25.29 13.15 16.39
C ALA A 17 25.50 12.77 17.86
N ALA A 18 25.81 13.74 18.70
CA ALA A 18 25.82 13.53 20.14
C ALA A 18 24.39 13.24 20.64
N ILE A 19 24.25 12.26 21.55
CA ILE A 19 22.93 11.91 22.11
C ILE A 19 22.25 13.11 22.79
N GLY A 20 23.03 13.98 23.45
CA GLY A 20 22.53 15.20 24.06
C GLY A 20 21.93 16.18 23.04
N SER A 21 22.53 16.32 21.85
CA SER A 21 21.99 17.13 20.76
C SER A 21 20.68 16.54 20.22
N LEU A 22 20.60 15.22 20.07
CA LEU A 22 19.37 14.57 19.61
C LEU A 22 18.19 14.85 20.55
N TYR A 23 18.40 14.81 21.87
CA TYR A 23 17.36 15.15 22.86
C TYR A 23 17.00 16.64 22.93
N GLN A 24 17.91 17.55 22.57
CA GLN A 24 17.62 18.98 22.49
C GLN A 24 16.65 19.30 21.35
N PHE A 25 16.83 18.66 20.19
CA PHE A 25 15.95 18.84 19.04
C PHE A 25 14.69 17.97 19.11
N PHE A 26 14.81 16.76 19.67
CA PHE A 26 13.72 15.79 19.78
C PHE A 26 13.64 15.23 21.21
N PRO A 27 12.95 15.93 22.13
CA PRO A 27 12.89 15.57 23.54
C PRO A 27 12.28 14.18 23.78
N THR A 28 11.44 13.70 22.87
CA THR A 28 10.78 12.39 22.93
C THR A 28 11.04 11.58 21.67
N LYS A 29 10.93 10.26 21.78
CA LYS A 29 11.03 9.35 20.63
C LYS A 29 9.89 9.60 19.63
N GLU A 30 8.73 10.00 20.13
CA GLU A 30 7.55 10.36 19.35
C GLU A 30 7.83 11.60 18.49
N ALA A 31 8.42 12.66 19.07
CA ALA A 31 8.80 13.86 18.33
C ALA A 31 9.83 13.56 17.24
N LEU A 32 10.83 12.72 17.54
CA LEU A 32 11.79 12.26 16.52
C LEU A 32 11.11 11.44 15.41
N THR A 33 10.18 10.56 15.78
CA THR A 33 9.47 9.71 14.83
C THR A 33 8.57 10.54 13.91
N GLU A 34 7.91 11.56 14.46
CA GLU A 34 7.07 12.51 13.71
C GLU A 34 7.92 13.31 12.72
N ALA A 35 9.04 13.90 13.17
CA ALA A 35 9.94 14.65 12.30
C ALA A 35 10.52 13.78 11.17
N LEU A 36 10.95 12.55 11.47
CA LEU A 36 11.43 11.62 10.45
C LEU A 36 10.33 11.24 9.45
N GLN A 37 9.08 11.10 9.89
CA GLN A 37 7.95 10.83 9.01
C GLN A 37 7.64 12.02 8.11
N GLU A 38 7.66 13.23 8.66
CA GLU A 38 7.44 14.48 7.92
C GLU A 38 8.51 14.67 6.85
N ASP A 39 9.80 14.55 7.22
CA ASP A 39 10.92 14.66 6.27
C ASP A 39 10.84 13.59 5.16
N CYS A 40 10.61 12.33 5.54
CA CYS A 40 10.52 11.23 4.58
C CYS A 40 9.35 11.40 3.62
N THR A 41 8.20 11.90 4.10
CA THR A 41 7.02 12.10 3.26
C THR A 41 7.14 13.36 2.41
N GLY A 42 7.74 14.43 2.93
CA GLY A 42 8.06 15.65 2.18
C GLY A 42 8.95 15.36 0.99
N ALA A 43 10.08 14.67 1.21
CA ALA A 43 11.00 14.28 0.14
C ALA A 43 10.33 13.38 -0.91
N LEU A 44 9.48 12.45 -0.46
CA LEU A 44 8.71 11.57 -1.35
C LEU A 44 7.77 12.37 -2.26
N PHE A 45 7.01 13.32 -1.71
CA PHE A 45 6.07 14.13 -2.50
C PHE A 45 6.78 15.11 -3.44
N GLN A 46 7.89 15.71 -3.01
CA GLN A 46 8.70 16.55 -3.89
C GLN A 46 9.22 15.80 -5.13
N GLN A 47 9.58 14.53 -4.98
CA GLN A 47 9.99 13.70 -6.10
C GLN A 47 8.83 13.30 -7.02
N LEU A 48 7.62 13.14 -6.48
CA LEU A 48 6.41 12.93 -7.30
C LEU A 48 6.00 14.19 -8.07
N GLU A 49 6.18 15.37 -7.47
CA GLU A 49 5.98 16.64 -8.16
C GLU A 49 7.00 16.82 -9.30
N THR A 50 8.27 16.51 -9.03
CA THR A 50 9.33 16.50 -10.05
C THR A 50 9.02 15.52 -11.19
N LEU A 51 8.52 14.32 -10.85
CA LEU A 51 8.04 13.33 -11.81
C LEU A 51 6.93 13.90 -12.69
N GLN A 52 5.94 14.57 -12.11
CA GLN A 52 4.86 15.16 -12.88
C GLN A 52 5.36 16.19 -13.89
N ALA A 53 6.41 16.94 -13.58
CA ALA A 53 7.04 17.84 -14.55
C ALA A 53 7.80 17.07 -15.64
N GLN A 54 8.52 16.00 -15.28
CA GLN A 54 9.30 15.19 -16.24
C GLN A 54 8.44 14.31 -17.17
N ALA A 55 7.22 14.00 -16.77
CA ALA A 55 6.28 13.18 -17.51
C ALA A 55 5.74 13.88 -18.78
N GLU A 56 5.88 15.20 -18.88
CA GLU A 56 5.44 15.96 -20.05
C GLU A 56 6.18 15.51 -21.32
N GLY A 57 5.42 15.15 -22.36
CA GLY A 57 5.97 14.65 -23.63
C GLY A 57 6.57 13.24 -23.57
N ARG A 58 6.48 12.55 -22.44
CA ARG A 58 6.92 11.15 -22.30
C ARG A 58 5.81 10.18 -22.63
N ASP A 59 6.18 9.01 -23.13
CA ASP A 59 5.26 7.93 -23.41
C ASP A 59 4.91 7.11 -22.16
N ILE A 60 4.01 6.15 -22.35
CA ILE A 60 3.51 5.30 -21.28
C ILE A 60 4.56 4.30 -20.77
N ASP A 61 5.54 3.99 -21.60
CA ASP A 61 6.63 3.05 -21.29
C ASP A 61 7.60 3.66 -20.31
N TRP A 62 7.94 4.93 -20.53
CA TRP A 62 8.69 5.73 -19.60
C TRP A 62 7.98 5.81 -18.24
N LEU A 63 6.67 6.08 -18.23
CA LEU A 63 5.88 6.15 -16.99
C LEU A 63 5.93 4.82 -16.23
N ALA A 64 5.72 3.71 -16.94
CA ALA A 64 5.75 2.38 -16.36
C ALA A 64 7.10 2.06 -15.71
N ALA A 65 8.21 2.31 -16.44
CA ALA A 65 9.56 2.09 -15.94
C ALA A 65 9.86 2.99 -14.73
N PHE A 66 9.45 4.25 -14.78
CA PHE A 66 9.66 5.20 -13.70
C PHE A 66 8.92 4.77 -12.44
N LEU A 67 7.63 4.44 -12.51
CA LEU A 67 6.82 4.10 -11.33
C LEU A 67 7.38 2.87 -10.59
N VAL A 68 7.89 1.88 -11.32
CA VAL A 68 8.57 0.72 -10.72
C VAL A 68 9.87 1.14 -10.03
N ALA A 69 10.70 1.93 -10.72
CA ALA A 69 11.96 2.42 -10.16
C ALA A 69 11.75 3.28 -8.91
N PHE A 70 10.74 4.15 -8.93
CA PHE A 70 10.30 4.96 -7.81
C PHE A 70 9.90 4.06 -6.63
N ARG A 71 9.02 3.08 -6.85
CA ARG A 71 8.60 2.18 -5.77
C ARG A 71 9.76 1.41 -5.14
N TRP A 72 10.76 1.03 -5.94
CA TRP A 72 11.98 0.34 -5.50
C TRP A 72 12.88 1.25 -4.65
N ARG A 73 13.09 2.50 -5.09
CA ARG A 73 13.95 3.49 -4.40
C ARG A 73 13.34 4.00 -3.09
N HIS A 74 12.03 3.83 -2.91
CA HIS A 74 11.29 4.28 -1.72
C HIS A 74 10.65 3.10 -0.97
N PRO A 75 11.44 2.25 -0.29
CA PRO A 75 10.91 1.11 0.47
C PRO A 75 9.96 1.55 1.59
N VAL A 76 10.14 2.77 2.12
CA VAL A 76 9.24 3.38 3.12
C VAL A 76 7.78 3.42 2.66
N LEU A 77 7.52 3.47 1.35
CA LEU A 77 6.17 3.36 0.82
C LEU A 77 5.51 2.04 1.22
N ALA A 78 6.24 0.94 1.36
CA ALA A 78 5.62 -0.32 1.80
C ALA A 78 4.98 -0.16 3.19
N VAL A 79 5.68 0.50 4.10
CA VAL A 79 5.18 0.78 5.44
C VAL A 79 4.02 1.78 5.41
N LEU A 80 4.08 2.80 4.56
CA LEU A 80 3.09 3.89 4.57
C LEU A 80 1.81 3.56 3.80
N VAL A 81 1.91 2.83 2.68
CA VAL A 81 0.81 2.56 1.75
C VAL A 81 0.28 1.14 1.67
N ASP A 82 0.92 0.17 2.32
CA ASP A 82 0.40 -1.20 2.34
C ASP A 82 -0.56 -1.41 3.54
N PRO A 83 -1.65 -2.18 3.34
CA PRO A 83 -2.67 -2.40 4.37
C PRO A 83 -2.18 -3.22 5.57
N VAL A 84 -0.97 -3.78 5.50
CA VAL A 84 -0.33 -4.56 6.57
C VAL A 84 0.08 -3.67 7.76
N SER A 85 0.18 -2.35 7.56
CA SER A 85 0.55 -1.40 8.62
C SER A 85 -0.64 -0.97 9.47
N ILE A 86 -0.41 -0.81 10.78
CA ILE A 86 -1.42 -0.32 11.74
C ILE A 86 -1.94 1.05 11.27
N PRO A 87 -3.25 1.19 10.98
CA PRO A 87 -3.79 2.45 10.47
C PRO A 87 -3.75 3.55 11.54
N SER A 88 -2.94 4.58 11.30
CA SER A 88 -3.04 5.89 11.97
C SER A 88 -3.70 6.92 11.05
N GLY A 89 -4.30 7.98 11.60
CA GLY A 89 -4.86 9.08 10.81
C GLY A 89 -3.84 9.71 9.84
N HIS A 90 -2.60 9.85 10.31
CA HIS A 90 -1.47 10.31 9.49
C HIS A 90 -1.14 9.35 8.34
N SER A 91 -1.05 8.03 8.62
CA SER A 91 -0.81 7.03 7.56
C SER A 91 -1.92 7.05 6.51
N MET A 92 -3.18 7.24 6.90
CA MET A 92 -4.30 7.36 5.96
C MET A 92 -4.19 8.62 5.09
N ALA A 93 -3.75 9.75 5.67
CA ALA A 93 -3.53 10.98 4.92
C ALA A 93 -2.44 10.81 3.86
N ILE A 94 -1.30 10.18 4.21
CA ILE A 94 -0.24 9.85 3.25
C ILE A 94 -0.77 8.94 2.14
N ARG A 95 -1.51 7.88 2.50
CA ARG A 95 -2.12 6.96 1.51
C ARG A 95 -3.04 7.67 0.54
N ARG A 96 -3.84 8.62 1.04
CA ARG A 96 -4.76 9.42 0.23
C ARG A 96 -3.98 10.35 -0.69
N ARG A 97 -2.97 11.06 -0.17
CA ARG A 97 -2.16 11.98 -0.97
C ARG A 97 -1.37 11.24 -2.06
N LEU A 98 -0.70 10.13 -1.74
CA LEU A 98 0.02 9.34 -2.76
C LEU A 98 -0.90 8.86 -3.89
N ARG A 99 -2.10 8.37 -3.55
CA ARG A 99 -3.08 7.99 -4.56
C ARG A 99 -3.57 9.18 -5.37
N ALA A 100 -3.75 10.35 -4.77
CA ALA A 100 -4.15 11.56 -5.49
C ALA A 100 -3.07 11.99 -6.48
N GLU A 101 -1.78 12.00 -6.09
CA GLU A 101 -0.66 12.32 -6.98
C GLU A 101 -0.56 11.32 -8.13
N LEU A 102 -0.65 10.01 -7.83
CA LEU A 102 -0.63 8.98 -8.85
C LEU A 102 -1.82 9.12 -9.80
N GLN A 103 -3.02 9.39 -9.28
CA GLN A 103 -4.21 9.61 -10.11
C GLN A 103 -4.07 10.84 -11.01
N ALA A 104 -3.51 11.95 -10.50
CA ALA A 104 -3.27 13.17 -11.26
C ALA A 104 -2.28 12.92 -12.41
N LEU A 105 -1.19 12.20 -12.13
CA LEU A 105 -0.23 11.77 -13.14
C LEU A 105 -0.89 10.88 -14.20
N LEU A 106 -1.62 9.85 -13.77
CA LEU A 106 -2.31 8.93 -14.68
C LEU A 106 -3.38 9.62 -15.53
N GLY A 107 -4.08 10.62 -14.99
CA GLY A 107 -5.10 11.38 -15.72
C GLY A 107 -4.56 12.08 -16.97
N ARG A 108 -3.26 12.43 -16.97
CA ARG A 108 -2.60 13.03 -18.15
C ARG A 108 -2.41 12.02 -19.29
N TYR A 109 -2.16 10.75 -18.95
CA TYR A 109 -2.00 9.65 -19.90
C TYR A 109 -3.32 9.00 -20.31
N LEU A 110 -4.36 9.19 -19.49
CA LEU A 110 -5.68 8.57 -19.63
C LEU A 110 -6.82 9.60 -19.67
N PRO A 111 -6.77 10.63 -20.54
CA PRO A 111 -7.74 11.74 -20.51
C PRO A 111 -9.18 11.31 -20.85
N ARG A 112 -9.36 10.13 -21.44
CA ARG A 112 -10.66 9.59 -21.87
C ARG A 112 -11.38 8.78 -20.78
N LEU A 113 -10.74 8.52 -19.64
CA LEU A 113 -11.36 7.76 -18.56
C LEU A 113 -12.31 8.62 -17.74
N SER A 114 -13.43 8.03 -17.33
CA SER A 114 -14.29 8.64 -16.32
C SER A 114 -13.56 8.76 -14.98
N PRO A 115 -13.95 9.67 -14.08
CA PRO A 115 -13.33 9.78 -12.76
C PRO A 115 -13.35 8.48 -11.94
N GLY A 116 -14.40 7.66 -12.11
CA GLY A 116 -14.50 6.34 -11.49
C GLY A 116 -13.51 5.32 -12.06
N ALA A 117 -13.40 5.27 -13.39
CA ALA A 117 -12.43 4.41 -14.07
C ALA A 117 -10.98 4.82 -13.75
N LEU A 118 -10.69 6.13 -13.69
CA LEU A 118 -9.37 6.64 -13.33
C LEU A 118 -8.97 6.29 -11.87
N ARG A 119 -9.92 6.29 -10.94
CA ARG A 119 -9.69 5.80 -9.56
C ARG A 119 -9.34 4.31 -9.56
N ALA A 120 -10.10 3.48 -10.30
CA ALA A 120 -9.83 2.05 -10.40
C ALA A 120 -8.46 1.78 -11.05
N ALA A 121 -8.13 2.51 -12.13
CA ALA A 121 -6.82 2.49 -12.78
C ALA A 121 -5.70 2.78 -11.79
N THR A 122 -5.84 3.84 -11.01
CA THR A 122 -4.84 4.23 -10.00
C THR A 122 -4.58 3.11 -9.00
N VAL A 123 -5.64 2.44 -8.53
CA VAL A 123 -5.51 1.30 -7.60
C VAL A 123 -4.81 0.12 -8.26
N ALA A 124 -5.16 -0.23 -9.50
CA ALA A 124 -4.55 -1.32 -10.25
C ALA A 124 -3.06 -1.08 -10.52
N VAL A 125 -2.71 0.10 -11.01
CA VAL A 125 -1.32 0.53 -11.23
C VAL A 125 -0.52 0.47 -9.93
N GLN A 126 -1.10 0.94 -8.83
CA GLN A 126 -0.45 0.85 -7.52
C GLN A 126 -0.16 -0.61 -7.12
N GLN A 127 -1.05 -1.57 -7.39
CA GLN A 127 -0.77 -2.99 -7.10
C GLN A 127 0.31 -3.56 -8.02
N LEU A 128 0.31 -3.21 -9.31
CA LEU A 128 1.36 -3.62 -10.25
C LEU A 128 2.74 -3.12 -9.82
N MET A 129 2.85 -1.88 -9.32
CA MET A 129 4.09 -1.35 -8.75
C MET A 129 4.60 -2.19 -7.57
N LYS A 130 3.70 -2.64 -6.69
CA LYS A 130 4.06 -3.51 -5.56
C LYS A 130 4.54 -4.88 -6.03
N ALA A 131 3.83 -5.46 -7.00
CA ALA A 131 4.21 -6.74 -7.60
C ALA A 131 5.60 -6.67 -8.25
N ALA A 132 5.88 -5.59 -8.99
CA ALA A 132 7.19 -5.39 -9.62
C ALA A 132 8.33 -5.32 -8.58
N VAL A 133 8.10 -4.66 -7.44
CA VAL A 133 9.08 -4.63 -6.34
C VAL A 133 9.24 -6.00 -5.69
N ALA A 134 8.15 -6.73 -5.45
CA ALA A 134 8.20 -8.08 -4.89
C ALA A 134 9.01 -9.04 -5.79
N VAL A 135 8.72 -9.04 -7.10
CA VAL A 135 9.47 -9.81 -8.11
C VAL A 135 10.96 -9.45 -8.12
N ASN A 136 11.28 -8.17 -7.96
CA ASN A 136 12.68 -7.73 -7.94
C ASN A 136 13.40 -8.12 -6.64
N ALA A 137 12.67 -8.19 -5.53
CA ALA A 137 13.21 -8.56 -4.21
C ALA A 137 13.34 -10.08 -4.00
N GLU A 138 12.62 -10.91 -4.77
CA GLU A 138 12.60 -12.37 -4.58
C GLU A 138 13.95 -13.02 -4.92
N PRO A 139 14.67 -13.61 -3.94
CA PRO A 139 15.97 -14.24 -4.19
C PRO A 139 15.83 -15.50 -5.06
N GLY A 140 16.74 -15.71 -6.01
CA GLY A 140 16.77 -16.93 -6.82
C GLY A 140 15.63 -17.10 -7.83
N LEU A 141 14.71 -16.14 -7.95
CA LEU A 141 13.59 -16.21 -8.89
C LEU A 141 14.08 -16.34 -10.35
N SER A 142 13.89 -17.53 -10.93
CA SER A 142 14.10 -17.78 -12.34
C SER A 142 13.05 -17.01 -13.17
N GLY A 143 13.49 -16.32 -14.22
CA GLY A 143 12.58 -15.55 -15.07
C GLY A 143 12.19 -14.15 -14.58
N ARG A 144 12.85 -13.59 -13.55
CA ARG A 144 12.61 -12.21 -13.04
C ARG A 144 12.45 -11.16 -14.15
N LYS A 145 13.38 -11.14 -15.11
CA LYS A 145 13.34 -10.20 -16.23
C LYS A 145 12.07 -10.36 -17.07
N ALA A 146 11.69 -11.61 -17.38
CA ALA A 146 10.47 -11.90 -18.13
C ALA A 146 9.22 -11.48 -17.35
N ALA A 147 9.15 -11.76 -16.05
CA ALA A 147 8.04 -11.34 -15.19
C ALA A 147 7.88 -9.80 -15.16
N LEU A 148 8.98 -9.05 -15.04
CA LEU A 148 8.95 -7.58 -15.09
C LEU A 148 8.48 -7.07 -16.46
N GLU A 149 8.87 -7.70 -17.56
CA GLU A 149 8.38 -7.34 -18.90
C GLU A 149 6.88 -7.66 -19.08
N GLN A 150 6.38 -8.74 -18.46
CA GLN A 150 4.94 -9.03 -18.44
C GLN A 150 4.16 -7.96 -17.65
N LEU A 151 4.67 -7.53 -16.49
CA LEU A 151 4.04 -6.45 -15.71
C LEU A 151 4.01 -5.12 -16.48
N LYS A 152 5.09 -4.78 -17.20
CA LYS A 152 5.11 -3.61 -18.09
C LYS A 152 4.10 -3.76 -19.23
N THR A 153 3.99 -4.95 -19.82
CA THR A 153 3.02 -5.23 -20.90
C THR A 153 1.59 -5.11 -20.40
N MET A 154 1.26 -5.67 -19.23
CA MET A 154 -0.07 -5.51 -18.61
C MET A 154 -0.41 -4.04 -18.40
N LEU A 155 0.56 -3.25 -17.93
CA LEU A 155 0.42 -1.84 -17.71
C LEU A 155 0.15 -1.09 -19.03
N ARG A 156 0.95 -1.33 -20.08
CA ARG A 156 0.72 -0.80 -21.45
C ARG A 156 -0.68 -1.14 -21.99
N LEU A 157 -1.07 -2.42 -21.93
CA LEU A 157 -2.36 -2.88 -22.45
C LEU A 157 -3.54 -2.26 -21.70
N TYR A 158 -3.40 -2.09 -20.38
CA TYR A 158 -4.38 -1.41 -19.57
C TYR A 158 -4.60 0.04 -20.04
N TYR A 159 -3.55 0.71 -20.52
CA TYR A 159 -3.63 2.07 -21.06
C TYR A 159 -4.11 2.15 -22.52
N CYS A 160 -3.87 1.11 -23.32
CA CYS A 160 -4.33 1.04 -24.71
C CYS A 160 -5.79 0.59 -24.84
N THR A 161 -6.37 -0.04 -23.81
CA THR A 161 -7.74 -0.56 -23.89
C THR A 161 -8.75 0.58 -23.71
N PRO A 162 -9.64 0.87 -24.69
CA PRO A 162 -10.74 1.80 -24.49
C PRO A 162 -11.61 1.29 -23.33
N SER A 163 -11.86 2.15 -22.34
CA SER A 163 -12.56 1.80 -21.10
C SER A 163 -13.79 0.94 -21.38
N PRO A 164 -13.96 -0.23 -20.73
CA PRO A 164 -15.28 -0.84 -20.66
C PRO A 164 -16.22 0.17 -19.99
N ARG A 165 -17.42 0.36 -20.56
CA ARG A 165 -18.49 1.10 -19.90
C ARG A 165 -18.65 0.45 -18.52
N THR A 166 -18.44 1.24 -17.48
CA THR A 166 -18.69 0.80 -16.10
C THR A 166 -20.17 0.53 -15.95
N GLU A 167 -20.61 -0.69 -16.27
CA GLU A 167 -21.84 -1.23 -15.73
C GLU A 167 -21.60 -1.48 -14.24
N ASP A 168 -22.48 -0.86 -13.47
CA ASP A 168 -22.55 -0.82 -12.02
C ASP A 168 -22.66 -2.23 -11.40
N HIS A 169 -21.56 -2.98 -11.39
CA HIS A 169 -21.47 -4.31 -10.74
C HIS A 169 -21.47 -4.22 -9.21
N THR A 170 -21.53 -3.00 -8.65
CA THR A 170 -21.63 -2.77 -7.21
C THR A 170 -22.97 -3.19 -6.59
N ARG A 171 -23.96 -3.58 -7.40
CA ARG A 171 -25.23 -4.15 -6.90
C ARG A 171 -25.22 -5.68 -6.74
N ALA A 172 -24.32 -6.40 -7.42
CA ALA A 172 -24.34 -7.87 -7.45
C ALA A 172 -23.38 -8.55 -6.43
N TYR A 173 -22.36 -7.85 -5.93
CA TYR A 173 -21.40 -8.48 -5.01
C TYR A 173 -21.88 -8.56 -3.54
N ARG A 174 -22.94 -7.81 -3.16
CA ARG A 174 -23.48 -7.82 -1.80
C ARG A 174 -24.43 -9.01 -1.52
N SER A 175 -24.89 -9.73 -2.54
CA SER A 175 -25.83 -10.85 -2.36
C SER A 175 -25.17 -12.24 -2.23
N ASP A 176 -23.92 -12.42 -2.65
CA ASP A 176 -23.28 -13.75 -2.73
C ASP A 176 -22.14 -14.02 -1.72
N VAL A 177 -21.87 -13.09 -0.80
CA VAL A 177 -20.98 -13.35 0.36
C VAL A 177 -21.76 -13.27 1.66
N GLN A 178 -22.83 -14.04 1.77
CA GLN A 178 -23.45 -14.37 3.05
C GLN A 178 -24.10 -15.77 3.06
N PRO A 179 -23.32 -16.88 2.94
CA PRO A 179 -23.77 -18.13 3.57
C PRO A 179 -22.68 -18.82 4.40
N SER A 180 -21.82 -18.09 5.11
CA SER A 180 -20.77 -18.70 5.95
C SER A 180 -20.63 -18.12 7.37
N VAL A 181 -21.46 -17.15 7.77
CA VAL A 181 -21.55 -16.71 9.18
C VAL A 181 -22.71 -17.39 9.93
N SER A 182 -23.70 -17.93 9.20
CA SER A 182 -24.85 -18.64 9.77
C SER A 182 -24.50 -20.07 10.23
N ARG A 183 -23.48 -20.69 9.63
CA ARG A 183 -23.04 -22.06 9.99
C ARG A 183 -22.24 -22.10 11.29
N PHE A 184 -21.53 -21.03 11.64
CA PHE A 184 -20.75 -20.96 12.89
C PHE A 184 -21.61 -20.69 14.14
N ARG A 185 -22.76 -20.00 14.01
CA ARG A 185 -23.72 -19.85 15.13
C ARG A 185 -24.50 -21.14 15.40
N SER A 186 -24.77 -21.95 14.39
CA SER A 186 -25.50 -23.22 14.54
C SER A 186 -24.65 -24.31 15.20
N VAL A 187 -23.34 -24.37 14.91
CA VAL A 187 -22.42 -25.32 15.56
C VAL A 187 -22.21 -25.00 17.05
N ARG A 188 -22.19 -23.70 17.44
CA ARG A 188 -22.03 -23.31 18.85
C ARG A 188 -23.29 -23.55 19.70
N LYS A 189 -24.49 -23.57 19.09
CA LYS A 189 -25.74 -23.92 19.79
C LYS A 189 -25.83 -25.44 20.03
N ASN A 190 -25.48 -26.25 19.02
CA ASN A 190 -25.50 -27.72 19.14
C ASN A 190 -24.46 -28.29 20.10
N PHE A 191 -23.38 -27.56 20.41
CA PHE A 191 -22.37 -27.98 21.38
C PHE A 191 -22.77 -27.69 22.84
N HIS A 192 -23.63 -26.70 23.08
CA HIS A 192 -24.12 -26.40 24.43
C HIS A 192 -25.29 -27.29 24.82
N GLU A 193 -26.12 -27.70 23.85
CA GLU A 193 -27.25 -28.62 24.08
C GLU A 193 -26.77 -30.06 24.35
N LYS A 194 -25.69 -30.51 23.68
CA LYS A 194 -25.15 -31.86 23.85
C LYS A 194 -24.32 -32.11 25.12
N MET A 195 -23.92 -31.08 25.86
CA MET A 195 -23.21 -31.25 27.15
C MET A 195 -24.12 -31.16 28.38
N VAL A 196 -25.35 -30.65 28.24
CA VAL A 196 -26.33 -30.63 29.33
C VAL A 196 -27.09 -31.96 29.42
N ASP A 197 -27.21 -32.69 28.29
CA ASP A 197 -27.96 -33.95 28.20
C ASP A 197 -27.15 -35.21 28.55
N THR A 198 -25.89 -35.06 28.97
CA THR A 198 -24.99 -36.19 29.35
C THR A 198 -24.81 -36.35 30.87
N HIS A 199 -25.68 -35.74 31.68
CA HIS A 199 -25.67 -35.91 33.13
C HIS A 199 -26.91 -36.59 33.72
N ASP A 200 -27.80 -37.14 32.88
CA ASP A 200 -29.06 -37.72 33.37
C ASP A 200 -29.46 -39.06 32.71
N ARG A 201 -28.50 -39.96 32.44
CA ARG A 201 -28.78 -41.39 32.17
C ARG A 201 -27.65 -42.33 32.62
N LEU A 202 -27.74 -42.73 33.89
CA LEU A 202 -27.60 -44.09 34.46
C LEU A 202 -26.23 -44.80 34.43
N PRO A 203 -25.97 -45.76 35.35
CA PRO A 203 -26.85 -46.31 36.40
C PRO A 203 -26.53 -45.86 37.84
#